data_AF-A0A0F9T8F8-F1
#
_entry.id   AF-A0A0F9T8F8-F1
#
_cell.length_a   1.000
_cell.length_b   1.000
_cell.length_c   1.000
_cell.angle_alpha   90.00
_cell.angle_beta   90.00
_cell.angle_gamma   90.00
#
_symmetry.space_group_name_H-M   'P 1'
#
loop_
_entity.id
_entity.type
_entity.pdbx_description
1 polymer ?
#
loop_
_entity_poly.entity_id
_entity_poly.type
_entity_poly.pdbx_seq_one_letter_code
_entity_poly.pdbx_strand_id
1 'polypeptide(L)' 'MSDPKYKHIGSLAIRLIEECSELTKEVCKAERFGYLNYHPEDEKKTPNIERIRKEMADVLEAYHKLTIPHIKEPK' A
#
# COMPACT_ATOMS: atom_id res chain seq x y z
N MET A 1 -5.04 -4.96 -2.32
CA MET A 1 -5.28 -4.92 -3.79
C MET A 1 -6.62 -4.31 -4.08
N SER A 2 -6.58 -3.09 -4.58
CA SER A 2 -7.76 -2.28 -4.84
C SER A 2 -8.46 -2.75 -6.10
N ASP A 3 -9.76 -3.01 -5.99
CA ASP A 3 -10.56 -3.40 -7.13
C ASP A 3 -10.59 -2.21 -8.13
N PRO A 4 -10.24 -2.43 -9.42
CA PRO A 4 -10.20 -1.39 -10.44
C PRO A 4 -11.49 -0.55 -10.52
N LYS A 5 -12.63 -1.14 -10.14
CA LYS A 5 -13.94 -0.49 -10.09
C LYS A 5 -13.98 0.73 -9.17
N TYR A 6 -13.16 0.76 -8.11
CA TYR A 6 -13.17 1.84 -7.10
C TYR A 6 -11.98 2.79 -7.24
N LYS A 7 -11.20 2.70 -8.32
CA LYS A 7 -9.98 3.49 -8.54
C LYS A 7 -10.16 5.01 -8.43
N HIS A 8 -11.37 5.51 -8.69
CA HIS A 8 -11.71 6.94 -8.63
C HIS A 8 -12.73 7.28 -7.54
N ILE A 9 -12.97 6.36 -6.60
CA ILE A 9 -13.96 6.53 -5.53
C ILE A 9 -13.23 6.88 -4.23
N GLY A 10 -13.64 7.98 -3.60
CA GLY A 10 -13.03 8.49 -2.37
C GLY A 10 -12.00 9.60 -2.61
N SER A 11 -11.55 10.22 -1.52
CA SER A 11 -10.52 11.26 -1.56
C SER A 11 -9.12 10.65 -1.59
N LEU A 12 -8.13 11.43 -2.02
CA LEU A 12 -6.71 11.03 -1.94
C LEU A 12 -6.28 10.67 -0.50
N ALA A 13 -6.91 11.29 0.50
CA ALA A 13 -6.67 10.95 1.90
C ALA A 13 -7.22 9.56 2.25
N ILE A 14 -8.41 9.20 1.76
CA ILE A 14 -8.95 7.84 1.91
C ILE A 14 -8.02 6.83 1.26
N ARG A 15 -7.47 7.15 0.09
CA ARG A 15 -6.47 6.28 -0.55
C ARG A 15 -5.24 6.08 0.32
N LEU A 16 -4.67 7.15 0.87
CA LEU A 16 -3.51 7.04 1.77
C LEU A 16 -3.83 6.18 3.01
N ILE A 17 -5.03 6.33 3.59
CA ILE A 17 -5.48 5.52 4.74
C ILE A 17 -5.56 4.03 4.37
N GLU A 18 -6.08 3.70 3.17
CA GLU A 18 -6.13 2.32 2.65
C GLU A 18 -4.73 1.69 2.61
N GLU A 19 -3.76 2.36 1.96
CA GLU A 19 -2.40 1.83 1.82
C GLU A 19 -1.69 1.68 3.17
N CYS A 20 -1.86 2.65 4.08
CA CYS A 20 -1.31 2.55 5.44
C CYS A 20 -1.88 1.33 6.19
N SER A 21 -3.16 1.02 5.96
CA SER A 21 -3.82 -0.14 6.56
C SER A 21 -3.33 -1.45 5.93
N GLU A 22 -3.08 -1.49 4.61
CA GLU A 22 -2.48 -2.64 3.93
C GLU A 22 -1.06 -2.91 4.44
N LEU A 23 -0.23 -1.87 4.56
CA LEU A 23 1.12 -1.95 5.13
C LEU A 23 1.09 -2.51 6.57
N THR A 24 0.23 -1.95 7.42
CA THR A 24 0.08 -2.41 8.82
C THR A 24 -0.28 -3.90 8.87
N LYS A 25 -1.22 -4.33 8.02
CA LYS A 25 -1.62 -5.74 7.91
C LYS A 25 -0.46 -6.64 7.52
N GLU A 26 0.37 -6.26 6.56
CA GLU A 26 1.52 -7.08 6.13
C GLU A 26 2.63 -7.12 7.19
N VAL A 27 2.89 -6.01 7.92
CA VAL A 27 3.79 -6.00 9.09
C VAL A 27 3.29 -6.96 10.17
N CYS A 28 2.00 -6.90 10.52
CA CYS A 28 1.40 -7.82 11.50
C CYS A 28 1.55 -9.31 11.09
N LYS A 29 1.45 -9.62 9.79
CA LYS A 29 1.68 -10.98 9.28
C LYS A 29 3.14 -11.39 9.41
N ALA A 30 4.08 -10.52 9.05
CA ALA A 30 5.50 -10.81 9.15
C ALA A 30 5.94 -11.00 10.62
N GLU A 31 5.40 -10.21 11.55
CA GLU A 31 5.62 -10.37 12.99
C GLU A 31 5.07 -11.72 13.50
N ARG A 32 3.86 -12.10 13.06
CA ARG A 32 3.24 -13.35 13.51
C ARG A 32 3.90 -14.60 12.92
N PHE A 33 4.25 -14.54 11.64
CA PHE A 33 4.63 -15.73 10.87
C PHE A 33 6.10 -15.73 10.44
N GLY A 34 6.87 -14.68 10.70
CA GLY A 34 8.26 -14.54 10.27
C GLY A 34 8.40 -13.78 8.94
N TYR A 35 9.45 -12.96 8.87
CA TYR A 35 9.73 -12.06 7.75
C TYR A 35 10.13 -12.76 6.44
N LEU A 36 10.79 -13.92 6.54
CA LEU A 36 11.24 -14.70 5.38
C LEU A 36 10.25 -15.79 4.96
N ASN A 37 9.18 -15.98 5.73
CA ASN A 37 8.12 -16.90 5.36
C ASN A 37 7.20 -16.26 4.31
N TYR A 38 6.40 -17.10 3.67
CA TYR A 38 5.48 -16.73 2.60
C TYR A 38 4.12 -17.39 2.81
N HIS A 39 3.09 -16.90 2.12
CA HIS A 39 1.75 -17.47 2.21
C HIS A 39 1.71 -18.86 1.57
N PRO A 40 1.04 -19.87 2.16
CA PRO A 40 1.04 -21.24 1.63
C PRO A 40 0.48 -21.36 0.21
N GLU A 41 -0.46 -20.48 -0.16
CA GLU A 41 -1.08 -20.43 -1.49
C GLU A 41 -0.36 -19.48 -2.46
N ASP A 42 0.73 -18.83 -2.04
CA ASP A 42 1.53 -18.01 -2.94
C ASP A 42 2.47 -18.90 -3.77
N GLU A 43 2.08 -19.18 -5.01
CA GLU A 43 2.88 -19.97 -5.97
C GLU A 43 4.28 -19.39 -6.18
N LYS A 44 4.44 -18.06 -6.08
CA LYS A 44 5.72 -17.36 -6.24
C LYS A 44 6.57 -17.38 -4.97
N LYS A 45 6.01 -17.86 -3.85
CA LYS A 45 6.65 -17.92 -2.53
C LYS A 45 7.28 -16.57 -2.14
N THR A 46 6.53 -15.49 -2.35
CA THR A 46 6.98 -14.13 -2.07
C THR A 46 7.16 -13.95 -0.57
N PRO A 47 8.38 -13.66 -0.09
CA PRO A 47 8.61 -13.44 1.33
C PRO A 47 7.77 -12.28 1.88
N ASN A 48 7.33 -12.38 3.13
CA ASN A 48 6.55 -11.33 3.78
C ASN A 48 7.26 -9.97 3.78
N ILE A 49 8.60 -9.95 3.88
CA ILE A 49 9.39 -8.71 3.78
C ILE A 49 9.26 -8.02 2.40
N GLU A 50 9.13 -8.78 1.31
CA GLU A 50 8.92 -8.19 -0.02
C GLU A 50 7.51 -7.63 -0.16
N ARG A 51 6.52 -8.27 0.48
CA ARG A 51 5.14 -7.75 0.55
C ARG A 51 5.10 -6.43 1.32
N ILE A 52 5.79 -6.34 2.46
CA ILE A 52 5.94 -5.08 3.21
C ILE A 52 6.56 -3.99 2.33
N ARG A 53 7.66 -4.28 1.62
CA ARG A 53 8.31 -3.29 0.74
C ARG A 53 7.37 -2.78 -0.34
N LYS A 54 6.54 -3.65 -0.91
CA LYS A 54 5.52 -3.27 -1.89
C LYS A 54 4.51 -2.30 -1.26
N GLU A 55 3.91 -2.66 -0.14
CA GLU A 55 2.92 -1.79 0.53
C GLU A 55 3.55 -0.46 1.00
N MET A 56 4.84 -0.45 1.38
CA MET A 56 5.56 0.79 1.67
C MET A 56 5.67 1.70 0.42
N ALA A 57 5.92 1.12 -0.76
CA ALA A 57 5.95 1.87 -2.01
C ALA A 57 4.56 2.43 -2.36
N ASP A 58 3.51 1.64 -2.15
CA ASP A 58 2.12 2.04 -2.41
C ASP A 58 1.70 3.21 -1.46
N VAL A 59 2.10 3.16 -0.18
CA VAL A 59 1.93 4.28 0.77
C VAL A 59 2.65 5.55 0.30
N LEU A 60 3.90 5.44 -0.13
CA LEU A 60 4.68 6.59 -0.61
C LEU A 60 4.02 7.22 -1.84
N GLU A 61 3.56 6.40 -2.79
CA GLU A 61 2.85 6.89 -3.97
C GLU A 61 1.55 7.63 -3.59
N ALA A 62 0.76 7.06 -2.67
CA ALA A 62 -0.47 7.70 -2.18
C ALA A 62 -0.17 9.02 -1.45
N TYR A 63 0.88 9.07 -0.64
CA TYR A 63 1.32 10.27 0.05
C TYR A 63 1.76 11.37 -0.92
N HIS A 64 2.53 11.02 -1.96
CA HIS A 64 2.92 11.95 -3.01
C HIS A 64 1.70 12.51 -3.75
N LYS A 65 0.73 11.67 -4.12
CA LYS A 65 -0.51 12.12 -4.75
C LYS A 65 -1.31 13.06 -3.84
N LEU A 66 -1.37 12.79 -2.54
CA LEU A 66 -2.05 13.64 -1.55
C LEU A 66 -1.37 14.99 -1.35
N THR A 67 -0.03 15.05 -1.44
CA THR A 67 0.76 16.27 -1.23
C THR A 67 0.93 17.14 -2.49
N ILE A 68 0.71 16.57 -3.67
CA ILE A 68 0.86 17.26 -4.97
C ILE A 68 -0.37 18.09 -5.47
N PRO A 69 -1.58 18.15 -4.87
CA PRO A 69 -2.65 18.94 -5.46
C PRO A 69 -2.81 20.31 -4.77
N HIS A 70 -2.10 21.37 -5.25
CA HIS A 70 -2.53 22.80 -5.28
C HIS A 70 -1.49 23.87 -5.74
N ILE A 71 -0.38 23.54 -6.43
CA ILE A 71 0.32 24.60 -7.20
C ILE A 71 -0.51 24.87 -8.46
N LYS A 72 -1.55 25.70 -8.33
CA LYS A 72 -2.04 26.47 -9.47
C LYS A 72 -0.91 27.42 -9.81
N GLU A 73 -0.27 27.21 -10.95
CA GLU A 73 0.64 28.20 -11.51
C GLU A 73 -0.10 29.55 -11.55
N PRO A 74 0.54 30.66 -11.11
CA PRO A 74 -0.07 31.97 -11.21
C PRO A 74 -0.39 32.27 -12.68
N LYS A 75 -1.62 32.76 -12.92
CA LYS A 75 -2.09 33.23 -14.23
C LYS A 75 -1.21 34.32 -14.80
#